data_AF-A0A3B9NVL0-F1
#
_entry.id   AF-A0A3B9NVL0-F1
#
_cell.length_a   1.000
_cell.length_b   1.000
_cell.length_c   1.000
_cell.angle_alpha   90.00
_cell.angle_beta   90.00
_cell.angle_gamma   90.00
#
_symmetry.space_group_name_H-M   'P 1'
#
loop_
_entity.id
_entity.type
_entity.pdbx_description
1 polymer ?
#
loop_
_entity_poly.entity_id
_entity_poly.type
_entity_poly.pdbx_seq_one_letter_code
_entity_poly.pdbx_strand_id
1 'polypeptide(L)'
;MRQRTISDSFWRDPRTSDLSQEEKATLLYYLTSPSSNIIGVYQIVWRIGAAEMGWTSEQLITVTERLQCKELIRFNHDGWIWVRVWWTHNSPAGAFSPKLRQNACKQIQAIPTDWRDEYLESLRVHGLDRVSIGYQSPIDTLRPNSSCIYNNNASNSANEQRGAGLAKAKEILGMP
;
A
#
# COMPACT_ATOMS: atom_id res chain seq x y z
N MET A 1 18.61 9.41 -7.41
CA MET A 1 17.53 8.69 -8.10
C MET A 1 16.75 7.89 -7.06
N ARG A 2 15.42 7.83 -7.14
CA ARG A 2 14.61 7.05 -6.19
C ARG A 2 14.52 5.60 -6.64
N GLN A 3 14.80 4.66 -5.74
CA GLN A 3 14.64 3.23 -6.00
C GLN A 3 13.31 2.72 -5.42
N ARG A 4 12.64 1.84 -6.17
CA ARG A 4 11.48 1.08 -5.72
C ARG A 4 11.85 -0.40 -5.74
N THR A 5 11.61 -1.08 -4.64
CA THR A 5 11.90 -2.50 -4.49
C THR A 5 10.60 -3.26 -4.43
N ILE A 6 10.49 -4.31 -5.24
CA ILE A 6 9.34 -5.22 -5.23
C ILE A 6 9.87 -6.59 -4.84
N SER A 7 9.25 -7.18 -3.82
CA SER A 7 9.53 -8.56 -3.41
C SER A 7 9.29 -9.51 -4.58
N ASP A 8 10.20 -10.46 -4.80
CA ASP A 8 10.06 -11.51 -5.82
C ASP A 8 8.85 -12.41 -5.56
N SER A 9 8.40 -12.50 -4.30
CA SER A 9 7.14 -13.12 -3.90
C SER A 9 5.92 -12.56 -4.64
N PHE A 10 6.01 -11.38 -5.25
CA PHE A 10 5.00 -10.83 -6.16
C PHE A 10 4.57 -11.84 -7.22
N TRP A 11 5.48 -12.62 -7.78
CA TRP A 11 5.16 -13.60 -8.84
C TRP A 11 4.50 -14.89 -8.32
N ARG A 12 4.54 -15.09 -7.00
CA ARG A 12 4.03 -16.29 -6.33
C ARG A 12 2.82 -15.99 -5.44
N ASP A 13 2.38 -14.73 -5.37
CA ASP A 13 1.22 -14.33 -4.58
C ASP A 13 -0.06 -14.87 -5.24
N PRO A 14 -0.93 -15.59 -4.52
CA PRO A 14 -2.20 -16.08 -5.07
C PRO A 14 -3.09 -14.96 -5.65
N ARG A 15 -2.94 -13.73 -5.17
CA ARG A 15 -3.69 -12.57 -5.69
C ARG A 15 -3.19 -12.10 -7.06
N THR A 16 -1.94 -12.44 -7.40
CA THR A 16 -1.33 -12.09 -8.69
C THR A 16 -1.25 -13.27 -9.64
N SER A 17 -1.39 -14.52 -9.18
CA SER A 17 -1.27 -15.71 -10.03
C SER A 17 -2.22 -15.66 -11.22
N ASP A 18 -3.48 -15.29 -10.96
CA ASP A 18 -4.59 -15.32 -11.92
C ASP A 18 -4.70 -14.04 -12.76
N LEU A 19 -3.76 -13.11 -12.58
CA LEU A 19 -3.66 -11.92 -13.41
C LEU A 19 -3.11 -12.28 -14.78
N SER A 20 -3.73 -11.72 -15.81
CA SER A 20 -3.19 -11.65 -17.15
C SER A 20 -1.84 -10.90 -17.17
N GLN A 21 -1.09 -11.06 -18.25
CA GLN A 21 0.20 -10.39 -18.39
C GLN A 21 0.06 -8.85 -18.34
N GLU A 22 -1.01 -8.32 -18.95
CA GLU A 22 -1.30 -6.88 -18.95
C GLU A 22 -1.59 -6.38 -17.53
N GLU A 23 -2.42 -7.09 -16.77
CA GLU A 23 -2.74 -6.74 -15.38
C GLU A 23 -1.50 -6.78 -14.48
N LYS A 24 -0.64 -7.80 -14.64
CA LYS A 24 0.64 -7.89 -13.90
C LYS A 24 1.54 -6.70 -14.23
N ALA A 25 1.69 -6.37 -15.51
CA ALA A 25 2.51 -5.25 -15.97
C ALA A 25 1.97 -3.91 -15.45
N THR A 26 0.66 -3.68 -15.53
CA THR A 26 0.02 -2.45 -15.03
C THR A 26 0.11 -2.33 -13.50
N LEU A 27 -0.07 -3.43 -12.76
CA LEU A 27 0.09 -3.41 -11.31
C LEU A 27 1.54 -3.11 -10.91
N LEU A 28 2.51 -3.72 -11.59
CA LEU A 28 3.93 -3.45 -11.37
C LEU A 28 4.27 -1.99 -11.72
N TYR A 29 3.71 -1.48 -12.82
CA TYR A 29 3.83 -0.07 -13.19
C TYR A 29 3.31 0.83 -12.06
N TYR A 30 2.13 0.57 -11.49
CA TYR A 30 1.65 1.39 -10.37
C TYR A 30 2.53 1.27 -9.12
N LEU A 31 3.01 0.08 -8.78
CA LEU A 31 3.94 -0.09 -7.66
C LEU A 31 5.27 0.65 -7.85
N THR A 32 5.68 0.89 -9.10
CA THR A 32 6.99 1.45 -9.44
C THR A 32 6.95 2.81 -10.14
N SER A 33 5.76 3.34 -10.40
CA SER A 33 5.53 4.51 -11.26
C SER A 33 6.35 5.72 -10.79
N PRO A 34 6.88 6.53 -11.72
CA PRO A 34 7.55 7.78 -11.37
C PRO A 34 6.63 8.75 -10.61
N SER A 35 5.32 8.72 -10.89
CA SER A 35 4.30 9.50 -10.19
C SER A 35 3.96 8.98 -8.79
N SER A 36 4.36 7.74 -8.44
CA SER A 36 4.01 7.14 -7.16
C SER A 36 4.65 7.88 -5.97
N ASN A 37 4.05 7.79 -4.79
CA ASN A 37 4.52 8.43 -3.57
C ASN A 37 4.77 7.41 -2.43
N ILE A 38 5.08 7.85 -1.21
CA ILE A 38 5.48 6.90 -0.15
C ILE A 38 4.28 6.15 0.46
N ILE A 39 3.06 6.61 0.20
CA ILE A 39 1.82 6.03 0.76
C ILE A 39 1.01 5.18 -0.23
N GLY A 40 1.37 5.18 -1.51
CA GLY A 40 0.69 4.36 -2.53
C GLY A 40 -0.66 4.89 -2.99
N VAL A 41 -0.96 6.17 -2.72
CA VAL A 41 -2.16 6.88 -3.20
C VAL A 41 -1.74 8.18 -3.86
N TYR A 42 -1.88 8.26 -5.17
CA TYR A 42 -1.34 9.37 -5.96
C TYR A 42 -2.12 9.56 -7.26
N GLN A 43 -1.98 10.72 -7.88
CA GLN A 43 -2.61 11.02 -9.16
C GLN A 43 -1.64 10.76 -10.31
N ILE A 44 -2.16 10.23 -11.41
CA ILE A 44 -1.48 10.11 -12.69
C ILE A 44 -2.21 10.90 -13.77
N VAL A 45 -1.51 11.22 -14.84
CA VAL A 45 -2.13 11.67 -16.08
C VAL A 45 -2.22 10.45 -17.00
N TRP A 46 -3.43 10.00 -17.33
CA TRP A 46 -3.66 8.78 -18.12
C TRP A 46 -2.80 8.70 -19.38
N ARG A 47 -2.75 9.80 -20.15
CA ARG A 47 -1.95 9.87 -21.37
C ARG A 47 -0.46 9.66 -21.14
N ILE A 48 0.08 10.17 -20.03
CA ILE A 48 1.51 10.01 -19.69
C ILE A 48 1.77 8.56 -19.28
N GLY A 49 0.97 8.03 -18.34
CA GLY A 49 1.15 6.65 -17.88
C GLY A 49 0.94 5.62 -18.99
N ALA A 50 0.00 5.88 -19.89
CA ALA A 50 -0.21 5.05 -21.07
C ALA A 50 0.99 5.10 -22.02
N ALA A 51 1.53 6.29 -22.29
CA ALA A 51 2.73 6.42 -23.13
C ALA A 51 3.96 5.71 -22.53
N GLU A 52 4.16 5.76 -21.20
CA GLU A 52 5.22 5.01 -20.51
C GLU A 52 5.08 3.48 -20.66
N MET A 53 3.83 3.01 -20.78
CA MET A 53 3.49 1.60 -21.00
C MET A 53 3.44 1.20 -22.48
N GLY A 54 3.60 2.15 -23.41
CA GLY A 54 3.46 1.92 -24.85
C GLY A 54 2.02 1.72 -25.32
N TRP A 55 1.04 2.27 -24.59
CA TRP A 55 -0.40 2.10 -24.79
C TRP A 55 -1.13 3.40 -25.08
N THR A 56 -2.39 3.27 -25.49
CA THR A 56 -3.40 4.34 -25.46
C THR A 56 -3.98 4.51 -24.06
N SER A 57 -4.61 5.67 -23.79
CA SER A 57 -5.22 5.93 -22.47
C SER A 57 -6.35 4.93 -22.19
N GLU A 58 -7.13 4.60 -23.21
CA GLU A 58 -8.25 3.68 -23.17
C GLU A 58 -7.80 2.26 -22.80
N GLN A 59 -6.68 1.79 -23.37
CA GLN A 59 -6.09 0.50 -23.01
C GLN A 59 -5.67 0.47 -21.54
N LEU A 60 -4.96 1.50 -21.06
CA LEU A 60 -4.54 1.57 -19.66
C LEU A 60 -5.74 1.59 -18.71
N ILE A 61 -6.75 2.42 -19.00
CA ILE A 61 -7.98 2.52 -18.22
C ILE A 61 -8.70 1.16 -18.18
N THR A 62 -8.84 0.47 -19.32
CA THR A 62 -9.47 -0.86 -19.40
C THR A 62 -8.78 -1.89 -18.49
N VAL A 63 -7.44 -1.89 -18.46
CA VAL A 63 -6.68 -2.79 -17.57
C VAL A 63 -6.85 -2.38 -16.11
N THR A 64 -6.90 -1.08 -15.83
CA THR A 64 -7.12 -0.51 -14.50
C THR A 64 -8.49 -0.91 -13.94
N GLU A 65 -9.54 -0.88 -14.76
CA GLU A 65 -10.88 -1.34 -14.39
C GLU A 65 -10.87 -2.81 -13.97
N ARG A 66 -10.19 -3.68 -14.73
CA ARG A 66 -10.04 -5.10 -14.36
C ARG A 66 -9.32 -5.28 -13.03
N LEU A 67 -8.25 -4.53 -12.79
CA LEU A 67 -7.52 -4.55 -11.51
C LEU A 67 -8.39 -4.05 -10.34
N GLN A 68 -9.25 -3.06 -10.57
CA GLN A 68 -10.21 -2.58 -9.57
C GLN A 68 -11.29 -3.62 -9.27
N CYS A 69 -11.83 -4.31 -10.28
CA CYS A 69 -12.78 -5.41 -10.10
C CYS A 69 -12.19 -6.57 -9.27
N LYS A 70 -10.86 -6.73 -9.28
CA LYS A 70 -10.11 -7.71 -8.46
C LYS A 70 -9.67 -7.15 -7.11
N GLU A 71 -10.10 -5.94 -6.75
CA GLU A 71 -9.77 -5.27 -5.49
C GLU A 71 -8.26 -5.06 -5.23
N LEU A 72 -7.44 -5.03 -6.30
CA LEU A 72 -5.99 -4.81 -6.17
C LEU A 72 -5.63 -3.33 -6.13
N ILE A 73 -6.50 -2.49 -6.71
CA ILE A 73 -6.40 -1.04 -6.72
C ILE A 73 -7.78 -0.42 -6.53
N ARG A 74 -7.82 0.89 -6.27
CA ARG A 74 -8.99 1.76 -6.44
C ARG A 74 -8.57 2.92 -7.33
N PHE A 75 -9.43 3.32 -8.26
CA PHE A 75 -9.15 4.48 -9.12
C PHE A 75 -10.40 5.33 -9.39
N ASN A 76 -10.19 6.55 -9.89
CA ASN A 76 -11.25 7.35 -10.51
C ASN A 76 -10.80 7.91 -11.87
N HIS A 77 -11.74 8.41 -12.66
CA HIS A 77 -11.42 8.95 -13.99
C HIS A 77 -10.54 10.21 -13.96
N ASP A 78 -10.48 10.93 -12.84
CA ASP A 78 -9.55 12.05 -12.64
C ASP A 78 -8.08 11.60 -12.50
N GLY A 79 -7.81 10.30 -12.53
CA GLY A 79 -6.46 9.73 -12.52
C GLY A 79 -5.93 9.47 -11.11
N TRP A 80 -6.74 9.54 -10.06
CA TRP A 80 -6.31 9.05 -8.76
C TRP A 80 -6.19 7.54 -8.78
N ILE A 81 -5.07 7.03 -8.26
CA ILE A 81 -4.78 5.61 -8.08
C ILE A 81 -4.45 5.37 -6.62
N TRP A 82 -5.12 4.42 -6.00
CA TRP A 82 -4.71 3.81 -4.74
C TRP A 82 -4.35 2.34 -5.00
N VAL A 83 -3.07 2.00 -4.81
CA VAL A 83 -2.59 0.62 -4.90
C VAL A 83 -2.86 -0.11 -3.58
N ARG A 84 -3.93 -0.91 -3.48
CA ARG A 84 -4.33 -1.54 -2.20
C ARG A 84 -3.29 -2.54 -1.68
N VAL A 85 -2.54 -3.17 -2.60
CA VAL A 85 -1.44 -4.09 -2.25
C VAL A 85 -0.12 -3.38 -1.88
N TRP A 86 -0.09 -2.03 -1.82
CA TRP A 86 1.13 -1.25 -1.59
C TRP A 86 1.94 -1.71 -0.38
N TRP A 87 1.28 -1.93 0.77
CA TRP A 87 1.89 -2.34 2.03
C TRP A 87 2.34 -3.81 2.05
N THR A 88 2.15 -4.56 0.97
CA THR A 88 2.79 -5.87 0.76
C THR A 88 4.22 -5.76 0.24
N HIS A 89 4.56 -4.61 -0.36
CA HIS A 89 5.86 -4.39 -0.96
C HIS A 89 6.62 -3.21 -0.34
N ASN A 90 5.93 -2.33 0.38
CA ASN A 90 6.50 -1.14 0.99
C ASN A 90 6.29 -1.15 2.50
N SER A 91 7.27 -0.60 3.25
CA SER A 91 7.23 -0.55 4.71
C SER A 91 6.48 0.69 5.23
N PRO A 92 5.40 0.52 6.00
CA PRO A 92 4.72 1.58 6.74
C PRO A 92 5.66 2.27 7.73
N ALA A 93 6.46 1.49 8.47
CA ALA A 93 7.44 2.05 9.40
C ALA A 93 8.45 2.98 8.69
N GLY A 94 8.86 2.62 7.47
CA GLY A 94 9.70 3.48 6.63
C GLY A 94 8.97 4.76 6.21
N ALA A 95 7.75 4.65 5.70
CA ALA A 95 6.94 5.78 5.24
C ALA A 95 6.61 6.79 6.35
N PHE A 96 6.43 6.31 7.58
CA PHE A 96 6.12 7.14 8.76
C PHE A 96 7.31 7.36 9.70
N SER A 97 8.54 7.09 9.23
CA SER A 97 9.76 7.44 9.95
C SER A 97 9.81 8.95 10.29
N PRO A 98 10.52 9.40 11.34
CA PRO A 98 10.55 10.82 11.72
C PRO A 98 10.89 11.78 10.57
N LYS A 99 11.77 11.35 9.65
CA LYS A 99 12.18 12.10 8.47
C LYS A 99 11.07 12.23 7.41
N LEU A 100 10.24 11.20 7.24
CA LEU A 100 9.25 11.13 6.16
C LEU A 100 7.81 11.40 6.64
N ARG A 101 7.58 11.39 7.97
CA ARG A 101 6.25 11.54 8.58
C ARG A 101 5.50 12.77 8.08
N GLN A 102 6.14 13.94 8.04
CA GLN A 102 5.50 15.16 7.57
C GLN A 102 5.05 15.04 6.10
N ASN A 103 5.87 14.41 5.26
CA ASN A 103 5.52 14.18 3.85
C ASN A 103 4.39 13.15 3.72
N ALA A 104 4.40 12.08 4.53
CA ALA A 104 3.33 11.09 4.55
C ALA A 104 1.99 11.74 4.95
N CYS A 105 1.97 12.56 6.00
CA CYS A 105 0.76 13.28 6.42
C CYS A 105 0.24 14.23 5.33
N LYS A 106 1.14 14.97 4.64
CA LYS A 106 0.76 15.81 3.49
C LYS A 106 0.13 15.00 2.35
N GLN A 107 0.68 13.83 2.05
CA GLN A 107 0.13 12.95 1.01
C GLN A 107 -1.23 12.38 1.40
N ILE A 108 -1.43 12.00 2.67
CA ILE A 108 -2.74 11.55 3.19
C ILE A 108 -3.78 12.67 3.09
N GLN A 109 -3.41 13.90 3.41
CA GLN A 109 -4.28 15.06 3.29
C GLN A 109 -4.68 15.35 1.83
N ALA A 110 -3.87 14.94 0.86
CA ALA A 110 -4.17 15.12 -0.56
C ALA A 110 -5.13 14.06 -1.12
N ILE A 111 -5.30 12.91 -0.45
CA ILE A 111 -6.19 11.82 -0.90
C ILE A 111 -7.63 12.37 -1.09
N PRO A 112 -8.37 11.91 -2.12
CA PRO A 112 -9.79 12.19 -2.28
C PRO A 112 -10.56 11.93 -0.98
N THR A 113 -11.39 12.88 -0.56
CA THR A 113 -12.02 12.87 0.76
C THR A 113 -12.83 11.59 1.00
N ASP A 114 -13.50 11.08 -0.03
CA ASP A 114 -14.31 9.86 -0.01
C ASP A 114 -13.48 8.56 0.07
N TRP A 115 -12.14 8.64 0.00
CA TRP A 115 -11.24 7.49 0.12
C TRP A 115 -10.50 7.48 1.46
N ARG A 116 -10.45 8.61 2.17
CA ARG A 116 -9.57 8.79 3.34
C ARG A 116 -9.88 7.81 4.47
N ASP A 117 -11.14 7.66 4.85
CA ASP A 117 -11.51 6.79 5.97
C ASP A 117 -11.19 5.32 5.66
N GLU A 118 -11.48 4.90 4.43
CA GLU A 118 -11.15 3.55 3.95
C GLU A 118 -9.63 3.33 3.92
N TYR A 119 -8.87 4.31 3.44
CA TYR A 119 -7.42 4.27 3.40
C TYR A 119 -6.80 4.19 4.81
N LEU A 120 -7.30 4.98 5.76
CA LEU A 120 -6.82 4.97 7.14
C LEU A 120 -7.08 3.61 7.81
N GLU A 121 -8.24 3.00 7.56
CA GLU A 121 -8.53 1.65 8.07
C GLU A 121 -7.63 0.59 7.43
N SER A 122 -7.39 0.66 6.11
CA SER A 122 -6.43 -0.22 5.44
C SER A 122 -5.01 -0.06 5.99
N LEU A 123 -4.56 1.16 6.27
CA LEU A 123 -3.27 1.42 6.89
C LEU A 123 -3.19 0.83 8.31
N ARG A 124 -4.27 0.89 9.08
CA ARG A 124 -4.35 0.30 10.42
C ARG A 124 -4.22 -1.23 10.36
N VAL A 125 -5.01 -1.88 9.51
CA VAL A 125 -5.09 -3.36 9.42
C VAL A 125 -3.87 -3.97 8.74
N HIS A 126 -3.40 -3.38 7.63
CA HIS A 126 -2.35 -3.99 6.81
C HIS A 126 -1.01 -3.27 6.92
N GLY A 127 -1.00 -2.00 7.33
CA GLY A 127 0.21 -1.23 7.46
C GLY A 127 0.84 -1.38 8.85
N LEU A 128 0.09 -1.07 9.90
CA LEU A 128 0.65 -1.03 11.26
C LEU A 128 0.75 -2.41 11.91
N ASP A 129 -0.17 -3.33 11.60
CA ASP A 129 -0.13 -4.70 12.14
C ASP A 129 1.05 -5.53 11.58
N ARG A 130 1.49 -5.23 10.35
CA ARG A 130 2.65 -5.89 9.74
C ARG A 130 4.00 -5.55 10.39
N VAL A 131 4.06 -4.51 11.21
CA VAL A 131 5.25 -4.20 12.01
C VAL A 131 5.43 -5.22 13.15
N SER A 132 4.36 -5.93 13.51
CA SER A 132 4.34 -6.99 14.53
C SER A 132 4.73 -8.38 14.00
N ILE A 133 4.64 -8.59 12.68
CA ILE A 133 5.03 -9.85 12.03
C ILE A 133 6.44 -9.65 11.50
N GLY A 134 7.42 -10.04 12.34
CA GLY A 134 8.84 -9.84 12.10
C GLY A 134 9.32 -10.49 10.81
N TYR A 135 9.33 -9.73 9.72
CA TYR A 135 10.28 -10.00 8.66
C TYR A 135 11.63 -9.44 9.10
N GLN A 136 12.49 -10.36 9.57
CA GLN A 136 13.92 -10.10 9.67
C GLN A 136 14.41 -9.69 8.29
N SER A 137 14.80 -8.42 8.14
CA SER A 137 15.65 -8.04 7.02
C SER A 137 16.99 -8.76 7.20
N PRO A 138 17.50 -9.51 6.20
CA PRO A 138 18.80 -10.12 6.30
C PRO A 138 19.88 -9.07 5.99
N ILE A 139 20.00 -8.07 6.85
CA ILE A 139 21.18 -7.24 7.10
C ILE A 139 20.99 -6.77 8.53
N ASP A 140 21.36 -7.61 9.48
CA ASP A 140 21.91 -7.15 10.74
C ASP A 140 22.83 -8.26 11.28
N THR A 141 24.11 -7.93 11.24
CA THR A 141 25.25 -8.67 11.75
C THR A 141 24.95 -9.38 13.06
N LEU A 142 25.17 -10.70 13.06
CA LEU A 142 25.53 -11.56 14.18
C LEU A 142 25.56 -10.87 15.55
N ARG A 143 24.50 -11.02 16.34
CA ARG A 143 24.59 -10.97 17.81
C ARG A 143 23.75 -12.10 18.40
N PRO A 144 24.35 -13.04 19.16
CA PRO A 144 23.62 -14.17 19.69
C PRO A 144 22.91 -13.82 21.01
N ASN A 145 21.85 -14.59 21.28
CA ASN A 145 21.18 -14.83 22.56
C ASN A 145 20.03 -13.87 22.94
N SER A 146 18.77 -14.34 22.91
CA SER A 146 18.19 -15.16 24.00
C SER A 146 16.66 -15.37 23.80
N SER A 147 16.25 -16.64 23.79
CA SER A 147 14.96 -17.26 24.16
C SER A 147 13.62 -16.54 23.87
N CYS A 148 12.84 -17.13 22.96
CA CYS A 148 11.40 -16.91 22.80
C CYS A 148 10.58 -17.70 23.83
N ILE A 149 9.54 -17.07 24.39
CA ILE A 149 8.38 -17.76 24.97
C ILE A 149 7.16 -17.37 24.13
N TYR A 150 6.50 -18.39 23.57
CA TYR A 150 5.19 -18.31 22.93
C TYR A 150 4.10 -18.14 23.99
N ASN A 151 3.05 -17.37 23.67
CA ASN A 151 1.69 -17.75 24.04
C ASN A 151 0.65 -17.14 23.11
N ASN A 152 -0.16 -18.04 22.52
CA ASN A 152 -1.40 -17.74 21.81
C ASN A 152 -2.48 -17.40 22.83
N ASN A 153 -3.44 -16.53 22.48
CA ASN A 153 -4.88 -16.85 22.55
C ASN A 153 -5.82 -15.69 22.18
N ALA A 154 -6.83 -16.09 21.40
CA ALA A 154 -8.25 -15.76 21.50
C ALA A 154 -8.80 -14.45 20.90
N SER A 155 -9.60 -14.69 19.86
CA SER A 155 -10.68 -13.90 19.27
C SER A 155 -11.75 -13.46 20.29
N ASN A 156 -12.21 -12.22 20.21
CA ASN A 156 -13.62 -11.77 20.26
C ASN A 156 -13.74 -10.30 20.68
N SER A 157 -13.99 -9.37 19.74
CA SER A 157 -14.51 -8.01 20.01
C SER A 157 -14.72 -7.15 18.74
N ALA A 158 -15.20 -7.72 17.64
CA ALA A 158 -15.09 -7.09 16.32
C ALA A 158 -16.03 -5.88 16.06
N ASN A 159 -17.02 -5.58 16.92
CA ASN A 159 -18.05 -4.58 16.59
C ASN A 159 -18.02 -3.27 17.41
N GLU A 160 -17.35 -3.23 18.57
CA GLU A 160 -17.10 -1.95 19.30
C GLU A 160 -15.78 -1.28 18.87
N GLN A 161 -14.90 -2.01 18.17
CA GLN A 161 -13.57 -1.54 17.78
C GLN A 161 -13.53 -0.65 16.53
N ARG A 162 -14.61 -0.59 15.74
CA ARG A 162 -14.69 0.20 14.49
C ARG A 162 -14.65 1.72 14.73
N GLY A 163 -15.33 2.22 15.76
CA GLY A 163 -15.34 3.65 16.10
C GLY A 163 -14.03 4.10 16.79
N ALA A 164 -13.47 3.24 17.66
CA ALA A 164 -12.24 3.53 18.39
C ALA A 164 -10.96 3.42 17.51
N GLY A 165 -10.99 2.58 16.47
CA GLY A 165 -9.85 2.37 15.56
C GLY A 165 -9.50 3.59 14.70
N LEU A 166 -10.52 4.31 14.21
CA LEU A 166 -10.33 5.52 13.41
C LEU A 166 -9.71 6.66 14.23
N ALA A 167 -10.16 6.82 15.49
CA ALA A 167 -9.62 7.81 16.42
C ALA A 167 -8.14 7.56 16.75
N LYS A 168 -7.74 6.29 16.96
CA LYS A 168 -6.36 5.91 17.28
C LYS A 168 -5.41 6.08 16.08
N ALA A 169 -5.87 5.84 14.86
CA ALA A 169 -5.10 6.10 13.64
C ALA A 169 -4.86 7.61 13.43
N LYS A 170 -5.87 8.44 13.68
CA LYS A 170 -5.75 9.90 13.66
C LYS A 170 -4.77 10.43 14.70
N GLU A 171 -4.84 9.89 15.92
CA GLU A 171 -3.92 10.22 17.02
C GLU A 171 -2.45 9.88 16.69
N ILE A 172 -2.19 8.67 16.16
CA ILE A 172 -0.84 8.26 15.73
C ILE A 172 -0.31 9.14 14.59
N LEU A 173 -1.19 9.64 13.71
CA LEU A 173 -0.80 10.49 12.58
C LEU A 173 -0.78 12.00 12.91
N GLY A 174 -1.16 12.39 14.14
CA GLY A 174 -1.26 13.80 14.54
C GLY A 174 -2.25 14.60 13.70
N MET A 175 -3.32 13.94 13.24
CA MET A 175 -4.36 14.54 12.42
C MET A 175 -5.62 14.77 13.28
N PRO A 176 -6.34 15.89 13.12
CA PRO A 176 -7.59 16.15 13.85
C PRO A 176 -8.72 15.17 13.52
#